data_AF-A0A235CJE1-F1
#
_entry.id   AF-A0A235CJE1-F1
#
_cell.length_a   1.000
_cell.length_b   1.000
_cell.length_c   1.000
_cell.angle_alpha   90.00
_cell.angle_beta   90.00
_cell.angle_gamma   90.00
#
_symmetry.space_group_name_H-M   'P 1'
#
loop_
_entity.id
_entity.type
_entity.pdbx_description
1 polymer ?
#
loop_
_entity_poly.entity_id
_entity_poly.type
_entity_poly.pdbx_seq_one_letter_code
_entity_poly.pdbx_strand_id
1 'polypeptide(L)'
;MNESKFKTYMAAAEAVGGDYATGYHRGLRRHYHGEQFGTEAEHQQWLGLDGHRQDMGDGYRDGFEGRPPRGFHGNLGNLHAQGELPADTQMQIRLNSQLKAKFVKQAQREGMKLSAWVLKNLDAACD
;
A
#
# COMPACT_ATOMS: atom_id res chain seq x y z
N MET A 1 17.12 4.36 -4.22
CA MET A 1 15.64 4.50 -4.11
C MET A 1 15.28 5.77 -3.32
N ASN A 2 14.11 6.40 -3.56
CA ASN A 2 13.65 7.54 -2.74
C ASN A 2 12.87 7.10 -1.49
N GLU A 3 12.71 7.98 -0.50
CA GLU A 3 12.08 7.64 0.80
C GLU A 3 10.61 7.23 0.68
N SER A 4 9.85 7.85 -0.22
CA SER A 4 8.43 7.52 -0.45
C SER A 4 8.27 6.09 -0.98
N LYS A 5 9.09 5.70 -1.97
CA LYS A 5 9.10 4.35 -2.52
C LYS A 5 9.57 3.34 -1.48
N PHE A 6 10.57 3.70 -0.67
CA PHE A 6 11.02 2.87 0.45
C PHE A 6 9.89 2.54 1.42
N LYS A 7 9.19 3.58 1.93
CA LYS A 7 8.05 3.40 2.86
C LYS A 7 6.92 2.58 2.24
N THR A 8 6.60 2.85 0.97
CA THR A 8 5.55 2.14 0.23
C THR A 8 5.87 0.65 0.12
N TYR A 9 7.11 0.31 -0.24
CA TYR A 9 7.53 -1.08 -0.40
C TYR A 9 7.66 -1.82 0.94
N MET A 10 8.09 -1.13 1.99
CA MET A 10 8.09 -1.68 3.36
C MET A 10 6.68 -2.10 3.79
N ALA A 11 5.71 -1.19 3.67
CA ALA A 11 4.31 -1.45 4.05
C ALA A 11 3.67 -2.54 3.18
N ALA A 12 3.99 -2.54 1.88
CA ALA A 12 3.50 -3.58 0.98
C ALA A 12 4.02 -4.97 1.35
N ALA A 13 5.30 -5.11 1.70
CA ALA A 13 5.85 -6.37 2.16
C ALA A 13 5.25 -6.83 3.50
N GLU A 14 4.89 -5.91 4.40
CA GLU A 14 4.16 -6.27 5.64
C GLU A 14 2.81 -6.91 5.34
N ALA A 15 2.09 -6.42 4.34
CA ALA A 15 0.82 -6.99 3.92
C ALA A 15 0.97 -8.39 3.31
N VAL A 16 2.11 -8.71 2.70
CA VAL A 16 2.44 -10.07 2.22
C VAL A 16 2.70 -11.00 3.41
N GLY A 17 3.40 -10.51 4.44
CA GLY A 17 3.72 -11.26 5.64
C GLY A 17 4.70 -12.42 5.41
N GLY A 18 4.88 -13.24 6.46
CA GLY A 18 5.70 -14.45 6.42
C GLY A 18 7.22 -14.22 6.31
N ASP A 19 7.93 -15.28 5.98
CA ASP A 19 9.40 -15.30 5.90
C ASP A 19 9.92 -14.44 4.75
N TYR A 20 9.17 -14.38 3.63
CA TYR A 20 9.45 -13.45 2.53
C TYR A 20 9.53 -12.00 2.99
N ALA A 21 8.54 -11.51 3.74
CA ALA A 21 8.50 -10.12 4.20
C ALA A 21 9.72 -9.77 5.06
N THR A 22 10.13 -10.70 5.92
CA THR A 22 11.31 -10.55 6.79
C THR A 22 12.59 -10.35 5.97
N GLY A 23 12.80 -11.19 4.95
CA GLY A 23 13.90 -11.04 4.02
C GLY A 23 13.82 -9.72 3.26
N TYR A 24 12.65 -9.42 2.71
CA TYR A 24 12.40 -8.24 1.89
C TYR A 24 12.69 -6.93 2.61
N HIS A 25 12.20 -6.78 3.84
CA HIS A 25 12.51 -5.60 4.66
C HIS A 25 14.01 -5.40 4.84
N ARG A 26 14.74 -6.48 5.11
CA ARG A 26 16.18 -6.41 5.36
C ARG A 26 16.95 -6.07 4.09
N GLY A 27 16.60 -6.69 2.96
CA GLY A 27 17.17 -6.38 1.65
C GLY A 27 16.90 -4.94 1.23
N LEU A 28 15.66 -4.48 1.42
CA LEU A 28 15.25 -3.13 1.05
C LEU A 28 15.93 -2.06 1.92
N ARG A 29 16.15 -2.31 3.21
CA ARG A 29 16.95 -1.44 4.08
C ARG A 29 18.40 -1.37 3.64
N ARG A 30 19.01 -2.50 3.24
CA ARG A 30 20.37 -2.52 2.66
C ARG A 30 20.42 -1.73 1.35
N HIS A 31 19.40 -1.83 0.50
CA HIS A 31 19.32 -1.03 -0.73
C HIS A 31 19.18 0.48 -0.46
N TYR A 32 18.39 0.86 0.54
CA TYR A 32 18.10 2.26 0.83
C TYR A 32 19.23 2.97 1.61
N HIS A 33 19.77 2.32 2.64
CA HIS A 33 20.83 2.89 3.49
C HIS A 33 22.25 2.52 3.02
N GLY A 34 22.39 1.59 2.07
CA GLY A 34 23.68 1.13 1.59
C GLY A 34 24.50 0.39 2.66
N GLU A 35 25.82 0.54 2.61
CA GLU A 35 26.76 -0.11 3.52
C GLU A 35 26.61 0.31 4.99
N GLN A 36 25.89 1.40 5.27
CA GLN A 36 25.58 1.83 6.64
C GLN A 36 24.62 0.87 7.36
N PHE A 37 23.90 0.01 6.63
CA PHE A 37 22.97 -0.94 7.20
C PHE A 37 23.50 -2.38 7.10
N GLY A 38 23.94 -2.93 8.24
CA GLY A 38 24.49 -4.28 8.35
C GLY A 38 25.93 -4.40 7.84
N THR A 39 26.55 -5.55 8.09
CA THR A 39 27.90 -5.86 7.60
C THR A 39 27.87 -6.57 6.25
N GLU A 40 28.99 -6.55 5.53
CA GLU A 40 29.11 -7.31 4.28
C GLU A 40 29.01 -8.83 4.51
N ALA A 41 29.52 -9.32 5.65
CA ALA A 41 29.38 -10.73 6.03
C ALA A 41 27.90 -11.15 6.20
N GLU A 42 27.10 -10.29 6.85
CA GLU A 42 25.66 -10.52 6.94
C GLU A 42 25.02 -10.45 5.54
N HIS A 43 25.39 -9.48 4.71
CA HIS A 43 24.85 -9.37 3.35
C HIS A 43 25.03 -10.67 2.57
N GLN A 44 26.23 -11.26 2.61
CA GLN A 44 26.53 -12.55 1.98
C GLN A 44 25.73 -13.71 2.60
N GLN A 45 25.55 -13.72 3.93
CA GLN A 45 24.72 -14.73 4.59
C GLN A 45 23.27 -14.69 4.09
N TRP A 46 22.70 -13.49 3.93
CA TRP A 46 21.34 -13.32 3.42
C TRP A 46 21.20 -13.66 1.93
N LEU A 47 22.21 -13.33 1.12
CA LEU A 47 22.25 -13.74 -0.30
C LEU A 47 22.28 -15.25 -0.47
N GLY A 48 22.98 -15.96 0.43
CA GLY A 48 23.13 -17.41 0.42
C GLY A 48 21.97 -18.19 1.04
N LEU A 49 20.89 -17.55 1.48
CA LEU A 49 19.74 -18.27 2.02
C LEU A 49 19.03 -19.08 0.94
N ASP A 50 18.93 -20.38 1.17
CA ASP A 50 18.29 -21.38 0.31
C ASP A 50 17.54 -22.46 1.13
N GLY A 51 17.04 -23.48 0.44
CA GLY A 51 16.33 -24.61 1.05
C GLY A 51 15.13 -24.19 1.90
N HIS A 52 15.13 -24.58 3.18
CA HIS A 52 14.04 -24.26 4.12
C HIS A 52 13.87 -22.75 4.39
N ARG A 53 14.86 -21.92 4.02
CA ARG A 53 14.81 -20.46 4.16
C ARG A 53 14.78 -19.76 2.80
N GLN A 54 14.46 -20.49 1.73
CA GLN A 54 14.46 -19.95 0.38
C GLN A 54 13.54 -18.74 0.24
N ASP A 55 12.35 -18.77 0.84
CA ASP A 55 11.37 -17.67 0.73
C ASP A 55 11.90 -16.37 1.36
N MET A 56 12.63 -16.49 2.48
CA MET A 56 13.34 -15.40 3.13
C MET A 56 14.50 -14.88 2.27
N GLY A 57 15.27 -15.78 1.66
CA GLY A 57 16.35 -15.42 0.73
C GLY A 57 15.83 -14.69 -0.51
N ASP A 58 14.71 -15.15 -1.07
CA ASP A 58 14.07 -14.51 -2.21
C ASP A 58 13.57 -13.11 -1.86
N GLY A 59 12.92 -12.96 -0.71
CA GLY A 59 12.52 -11.65 -0.19
C GLY A 59 13.71 -10.71 -0.10
N TYR A 60 14.81 -11.17 0.49
CA TYR A 60 16.02 -10.36 0.60
C TYR A 60 16.57 -9.90 -0.75
N ARG A 61 16.68 -10.82 -1.72
CA ARG A 61 17.16 -10.51 -3.08
C ARG A 61 16.25 -9.48 -3.76
N ASP A 62 14.92 -9.67 -3.71
CA ASP A 62 13.95 -8.73 -4.29
C ASP A 62 14.06 -7.33 -3.66
N GLY A 63 14.14 -7.26 -2.33
CA GLY A 63 14.28 -6.01 -1.58
C GLY A 63 15.60 -5.31 -1.88
N PHE A 64 16.71 -6.06 -1.93
CA PHE A 64 18.04 -5.53 -2.22
C PHE A 64 18.16 -4.98 -3.64
N GLU A 65 17.49 -5.60 -4.61
CA GLU A 65 17.40 -5.09 -5.97
C GLU A 65 16.44 -3.90 -6.12
N GLY A 66 15.66 -3.58 -5.08
CA GLY A 66 14.66 -2.51 -5.12
C GLY A 66 13.46 -2.84 -6.02
N ARG A 67 13.18 -4.14 -6.21
CA ARG A 67 11.99 -4.63 -6.92
C ARG A 67 10.76 -4.47 -6.04
N PRO A 68 9.55 -4.25 -6.61
CA PRO A 68 8.33 -4.30 -5.82
C PRO A 68 8.16 -5.68 -5.16
N PRO A 69 7.59 -5.77 -3.94
CA PRO A 69 7.40 -7.05 -3.27
C PRO A 69 6.38 -7.91 -4.00
N ARG A 70 6.40 -9.23 -3.79
CA ARG A 70 5.44 -10.17 -4.41
C ARG A 70 3.99 -9.73 -4.13
N GLY A 71 3.13 -9.84 -5.14
CA GLY A 71 1.73 -9.41 -5.03
C GLY A 71 1.53 -7.89 -5.05
N PHE A 72 2.60 -7.08 -5.14
CA PHE A 72 2.48 -5.64 -5.37
C PHE A 72 2.02 -5.36 -6.80
N HIS A 73 0.72 -5.16 -6.96
CA HIS A 73 0.20 -4.43 -8.11
C HIS A 73 0.30 -2.94 -7.81
N GLY A 74 0.77 -2.14 -8.77
CA GLY A 74 1.11 -0.71 -8.65
C GLY A 74 -0.01 0.24 -8.21
N ASN A 75 -1.09 -0.28 -7.62
CA ASN A 75 -2.21 0.42 -7.01
C ASN A 75 -1.91 0.92 -5.58
N LEU A 76 -0.72 0.63 -5.03
CA LEU A 76 -0.26 1.12 -3.72
C LEU A 76 0.23 2.59 -3.73
N GLY A 77 -0.20 3.37 -4.73
CA GLY A 77 0.06 4.80 -4.86
C GLY A 77 -0.68 5.70 -3.87
N ASN A 78 -1.27 5.16 -2.79
CA ASN A 78 -2.08 5.94 -1.85
C ASN A 78 -1.75 5.73 -0.36
N LEU A 79 -0.53 5.31 -0.01
CA LEU A 79 -0.10 5.20 1.40
C LEU A 79 0.30 6.54 2.05
N HIS A 80 0.39 7.62 1.27
CA HIS A 80 0.74 8.95 1.78
C HIS A 80 -0.47 9.85 2.07
N ALA A 81 -1.69 9.40 1.81
CA ALA A 81 -2.90 10.08 2.27
C ALA A 81 -3.17 9.68 3.72
N GLN A 82 -2.54 10.36 4.68
CA GLN A 82 -3.07 10.39 6.03
C GLN A 82 -4.48 10.99 5.97
N GLY A 83 -5.50 10.15 6.13
CA GLY A 83 -6.90 10.53 6.18
C GLY A 83 -7.75 9.67 5.25
N GLU A 84 -8.57 8.81 5.86
CA GLU A 84 -9.51 7.86 5.23
C GLU A 84 -8.84 6.65 4.55
N LEU A 85 -9.34 5.45 4.87
CA LEU A 85 -9.02 4.24 4.12
C LEU A 85 -9.29 4.51 2.64
N PRO A 86 -8.40 4.09 1.72
CA PRO A 86 -8.65 4.29 0.30
C PRO A 86 -9.97 3.61 -0.07
N ALA A 87 -10.80 4.29 -0.85
CA ALA A 87 -11.98 3.67 -1.44
C ALA A 87 -11.54 2.49 -2.34
N ASP A 88 -11.64 1.28 -1.81
CA ASP A 88 -11.16 0.03 -2.44
C ASP A 88 -12.27 -0.75 -3.17
N THR A 89 -13.52 -0.33 -2.95
CA THR A 89 -14.73 -1.00 -3.43
C THR A 89 -15.68 0.02 -4.07
N GLN A 90 -16.41 -0.40 -5.10
CA GLN A 90 -17.39 0.43 -5.81
C GLN A 90 -18.82 -0.04 -5.59
N MET A 91 -19.75 0.91 -5.43
CA MET A 91 -21.20 0.67 -5.44
C MET A 91 -21.83 1.42 -6.61
N GLN A 92 -22.61 0.71 -7.43
CA GLN A 92 -23.35 1.31 -8.54
C GLN A 92 -24.83 1.46 -8.19
N ILE A 93 -25.41 2.64 -8.45
CA ILE A 93 -26.82 2.93 -8.20
C ILE A 93 -27.46 3.49 -9.46
N ARG A 94 -28.64 2.97 -9.83
CA ARG A 94 -29.47 3.52 -10.90
C ARG A 94 -30.43 4.55 -10.32
N LEU A 95 -30.42 5.75 -10.88
CA LEU A 95 -31.30 6.85 -10.51
C LEU A 95 -31.57 7.74 -11.73
N ASN A 96 -32.67 8.50 -11.70
CA ASN A 96 -32.98 9.43 -12.78
C ASN A 96 -32.21 10.77 -12.66
N SER A 97 -32.14 11.52 -13.76
CA SER A 97 -31.37 12.78 -13.84
C SER A 97 -31.86 13.85 -12.85
N GLN A 98 -33.17 13.91 -12.58
CA GLN A 98 -33.74 14.89 -11.66
C GLN A 98 -33.29 14.63 -10.21
N LEU A 99 -33.27 13.36 -9.80
CA LEU A 99 -32.83 12.96 -8.47
C LEU A 99 -31.33 13.23 -8.29
N LYS A 100 -30.52 12.90 -9.31
CA LYS A 100 -29.08 13.24 -9.31
C LYS A 100 -28.86 14.74 -9.11
N ALA A 101 -29.60 15.57 -9.84
CA ALA A 101 -29.47 17.02 -9.76
C ALA A 101 -29.83 17.57 -8.38
N LYS A 102 -30.83 16.98 -7.71
CA LYS A 102 -31.18 17.33 -6.32
C LYS A 102 -30.02 17.03 -5.36
N PHE A 103 -29.43 15.84 -5.44
CA PHE A 103 -28.30 15.46 -4.58
C PHE A 103 -27.06 16.33 -4.82
N VAL A 104 -26.73 16.62 -6.09
CA VAL A 104 -25.61 17.50 -6.43
C VAL A 104 -25.81 18.90 -5.84
N LYS A 105 -27.00 19.49 -5.99
CA LYS A 105 -27.31 20.80 -5.39
C LYS A 105 -27.20 20.78 -3.87
N GLN A 106 -27.67 19.72 -3.23
CA GLN A 106 -27.58 19.60 -1.78
C GLN A 106 -26.13 19.46 -1.30
N ALA A 107 -25.33 18.60 -1.95
CA ALA A 107 -23.91 18.45 -1.65
C ALA A 107 -23.14 19.77 -1.81
N GLN A 108 -23.44 20.54 -2.86
CA GLN A 108 -22.84 21.86 -3.09
C GLN A 108 -23.22 22.88 -2.00
N ARG A 109 -24.48 22.88 -1.54
CA ARG A 109 -24.91 23.74 -0.41
C ARG A 109 -24.16 23.42 0.87
N GLU A 110 -23.82 22.15 1.08
CA GLU A 110 -23.04 21.67 2.22
C GLU A 110 -21.52 21.77 1.99
N GLY A 111 -21.06 22.34 0.88
CA GLY A 111 -19.64 22.55 0.59
C GLY A 111 -18.85 21.26 0.34
N MET A 112 -19.51 20.17 -0.07
CA MET A 112 -18.90 18.85 -0.23
C MET A 112 -19.11 18.25 -1.62
N LYS A 113 -18.26 17.27 -1.99
CA LYS A 113 -18.44 16.48 -3.21
C LYS A 113 -19.65 15.55 -3.08
N LEU A 114 -20.29 15.22 -4.20
CA LEU A 114 -21.45 14.31 -4.22
C LEU A 114 -21.15 12.96 -3.54
N SER A 115 -19.98 12.36 -3.79
CA SER A 115 -19.59 11.08 -3.19
C SER A 115 -19.51 11.15 -1.66
N ALA A 116 -18.85 12.19 -1.13
CA ALA A 116 -18.74 12.43 0.31
C ALA A 116 -20.13 12.65 0.94
N TRP A 117 -21.00 13.42 0.26
CA TRP A 117 -22.37 13.64 0.72
C TRP A 117 -23.18 12.35 0.76
N VAL A 118 -23.09 11.50 -0.27
CA VAL A 118 -23.80 10.21 -0.29
C VAL A 118 -23.30 9.29 0.82
N LEU A 119 -21.98 9.16 1.00
CA LEU A 119 -21.41 8.31 2.06
C LEU A 119 -21.86 8.78 3.44
N LYS A 120 -21.75 10.08 3.74
CA LYS A 120 -22.24 10.67 5.00
C LYS A 120 -23.69 10.31 5.31
N ASN A 121 -24.57 10.37 4.30
CA ASN A 121 -26.00 10.10 4.52
C ASN A 121 -26.32 8.60 4.60
N LEU A 122 -25.59 7.75 3.88
CA LEU A 122 -25.74 6.29 3.98
C LEU A 122 -25.20 5.76 5.31
N ASP A 123 -24.07 6.30 5.76
CA ASP A 123 -23.46 5.96 7.05
C ASP A 123 -24.39 6.33 8.21
N ALA A 124 -24.92 7.56 8.22
CA ALA A 124 -25.90 8.00 9.22
C ALA A 124 -27.24 7.23 9.20
N ALA A 125 -27.53 6.46 8.14
CA ALA A 125 -28.71 5.60 8.08
C ALA A 125 -28.43 4.16 8.56
N CYS A 126 -27.16 3.81 8.76
CA CYS A 126 -26.71 2.52 9.29
C CYS A 126 -26.55 2.51 10.82
N ASP A 127 -26.54 3.69 11.46
CA ASP A 127 -26.63 3.90 12.91
C ASP A 127 -28.07 3.77 13.43
#